data_AF-A0A7C3DZ94-F1
#
_entry.id   AF-A0A7C3DZ94-F1
#
_cell.length_a   1.000
_cell.length_b   1.000
_cell.length_c   1.000
_cell.angle_alpha   90.00
_cell.angle_beta   90.00
_cell.angle_gamma   90.00
#
_symmetry.space_group_name_H-M   'P 1'
#
loop_
_entity.id
_entity.type
_entity.pdbx_description
1 polymer ?
#
loop_
_entity_poly.entity_id
_entity_poly.type
_entity_poly.pdbx_seq_one_letter_code
_entity_poly.pdbx_strand_id
1 'polypeptide(L)'
;MGEEGFRDLLGRISMSRLKTYRIFEQVKVRCRLVKLNSENLRKAAPRLWERIQQRDEALASDLAEAILLSWLDMIIEALDLIGIPHTDGFFAKDLDVSAHLKDEWQAKTYDALKNKYPPVVLRFYLNHLAISTGHGAELFTPAA
;
A
#
# COMPACT_ATOMS: atom_id res chain seq x y z
N MET A 1 -9.01 -1.46 -7.99
CA MET A 1 -9.47 -2.21 -6.79
C MET A 1 -10.82 -1.73 -6.27
N GLY A 2 -11.35 -0.57 -6.72
CA GLY A 2 -12.71 -0.11 -6.38
C GLY A 2 -12.88 0.26 -4.91
N GLU A 3 -14.08 0.69 -4.53
CA GLU A 3 -14.41 1.05 -3.15
C GLU A 3 -14.29 -0.16 -2.21
N GLU A 4 -14.71 -1.34 -2.65
CA GLU A 4 -14.64 -2.56 -1.84
C GLU A 4 -13.20 -2.93 -1.50
N GLY A 5 -12.29 -2.94 -2.48
CA GLY A 5 -10.87 -3.18 -2.23
C GLY A 5 -10.25 -2.10 -1.34
N PHE A 6 -10.66 -0.84 -1.50
CA PHE A 6 -10.25 0.24 -0.61
C PHE A 6 -10.71 -0.01 0.84
N ARG A 7 -11.96 -0.43 1.05
CA ARG A 7 -12.50 -0.76 2.37
C ARG A 7 -11.74 -1.94 3.01
N ASP A 8 -11.37 -2.95 2.23
CA ASP A 8 -10.57 -4.08 2.73
C ASP A 8 -9.16 -3.60 3.16
N LEU A 9 -8.50 -2.76 2.37
CA LEU A 9 -7.20 -2.16 2.74
C LEU A 9 -7.28 -1.39 4.06
N LEU A 10 -8.30 -0.54 4.24
CA LEU A 10 -8.48 0.21 5.49
C LEU A 10 -8.67 -0.71 6.71
N GLY A 11 -9.38 -1.82 6.54
CA GLY A 11 -9.59 -2.81 7.60
C GLY A 11 -8.30 -3.51 8.05
N ARG A 12 -7.24 -3.42 7.24
CA ARG A 12 -5.95 -4.09 7.44
C ARG A 12 -4.85 -3.18 7.99
N ILE A 13 -5.16 -1.91 8.30
CA ILE A 13 -4.21 -0.97 8.88
C ILE A 13 -3.92 -1.36 10.33
N SER A 14 -2.63 -1.46 10.68
CA SER A 14 -2.15 -1.85 11.99
C SER A 14 -1.91 -0.63 12.88
N MET A 15 -2.75 -0.47 13.92
CA MET A 15 -2.64 0.67 14.85
C MET A 15 -1.30 0.69 15.60
N SER A 16 -0.69 -0.48 15.87
CA SER A 16 0.62 -0.55 16.50
C SER A 16 1.71 -0.07 15.55
N ARG A 17 1.70 -0.50 14.28
CA ARG A 17 2.65 0.00 13.27
C ARG A 17 2.52 1.51 13.09
N LEU A 18 1.30 2.06 13.01
CA LEU A 18 1.11 3.52 12.93
C LEU A 18 1.73 4.27 14.12
N LYS A 19 1.69 3.69 15.33
CA LYS A 19 2.32 4.28 16.52
C LYS A 19 3.85 4.15 16.47
N THR A 20 4.36 2.99 16.08
CA THR A 20 5.80 2.74 15.90
C THR A 20 6.43 3.76 14.95
N TYR A 21 5.78 4.01 13.82
CA TYR A 21 6.24 5.00 12.83
C TYR A 21 5.73 6.43 13.07
N ARG A 22 5.07 6.68 14.21
CA ARG A 22 4.59 8.01 14.63
C ARG A 22 3.60 8.71 13.67
N ILE A 23 2.91 7.97 12.81
CA ILE A 23 1.89 8.52 11.89
C ILE A 23 0.45 8.39 12.40
N PHE A 24 0.24 7.78 13.57
CA PHE A 24 -1.10 7.53 14.13
C PHE A 24 -1.98 8.80 14.23
N GLU A 25 -1.46 9.90 14.81
CA GLU A 25 -2.27 11.13 14.96
C GLU A 25 -2.49 11.83 13.62
N GLN A 26 -1.51 11.83 12.72
CA GLN A 26 -1.66 12.36 11.36
C GLN A 26 -2.81 11.65 10.61
N VAL A 27 -2.81 10.32 10.61
CA VAL A 27 -3.87 9.53 9.96
C VAL A 27 -5.24 9.80 10.59
N LYS A 28 -5.30 9.91 11.92
CA LYS A 28 -6.54 10.22 12.65
C LYS A 28 -7.13 11.57 12.24
N VAL A 29 -6.29 12.61 12.21
CA VAL A 29 -6.67 13.96 11.79
C VAL A 29 -7.09 13.96 10.33
N ARG A 30 -6.29 13.35 9.44
CA ARG A 30 -6.57 13.29 8.00
C ARG A 30 -7.88 12.59 7.69
N CYS A 31 -8.18 11.50 8.39
CA CYS A 31 -9.43 10.76 8.26
C CYS A 31 -10.63 11.45 8.93
N ARG A 32 -10.40 12.52 9.69
CA ARG A 32 -11.39 13.24 10.50
C ARG A 32 -12.12 12.28 11.45
N LEU A 33 -11.35 11.51 12.22
CA LEU A 33 -11.85 10.53 13.17
C LEU A 33 -11.58 10.98 14.61
N VAL A 34 -12.60 10.89 15.46
CA VAL A 34 -12.46 11.13 16.92
C VAL A 34 -11.58 10.06 17.56
N LYS A 35 -11.73 8.81 17.10
CA LYS A 35 -10.94 7.65 17.54
C LYS A 35 -10.48 6.86 16.32
N LEU A 36 -9.18 6.69 16.16
CA LEU A 36 -8.59 5.88 15.11
C LEU A 36 -8.48 4.42 15.58
N ASN A 37 -9.26 3.54 14.94
CA ASN A 37 -9.21 2.09 15.07
C ASN A 37 -9.78 1.45 13.79
N SER A 38 -9.61 0.13 13.63
CA SER A 38 -10.03 -0.59 12.42
C SER A 38 -11.54 -0.51 12.17
N GLU A 39 -12.37 -0.49 13.23
CA GLU A 39 -13.83 -0.37 13.11
C GLU A 39 -14.24 0.99 12.54
N ASN A 40 -13.73 2.09 13.11
CA ASN A 40 -14.04 3.44 12.67
C ASN A 40 -13.47 3.74 11.28
N LEU A 41 -12.30 3.20 10.94
CA LEU A 41 -11.77 3.28 9.57
C LEU A 41 -12.69 2.58 8.57
N ARG A 42 -13.15 1.36 8.88
CA ARG A 42 -14.09 0.62 8.01
C ARG A 42 -15.42 1.37 7.84
N LYS A 43 -15.97 1.93 8.93
CA LYS A 43 -17.20 2.74 8.88
C LYS A 43 -17.02 4.03 8.07
N ALA A 44 -15.83 4.63 8.11
CA ALA A 44 -15.52 5.84 7.37
C ALA A 44 -15.17 5.60 5.90
N ALA A 45 -14.99 4.34 5.47
CA ALA A 45 -14.54 3.99 4.13
C ALA A 45 -15.33 4.69 2.99
N PRO A 46 -16.69 4.73 3.00
CA PRO A 46 -17.44 5.39 1.92
C PRO A 46 -17.09 6.89 1.79
N ARG A 47 -17.03 7.60 2.92
CA ARG A 47 -16.69 9.03 2.96
C ARG A 47 -15.23 9.29 2.56
N LEU A 48 -14.31 8.43 2.97
CA LEU A 48 -12.90 8.56 2.60
C LEU A 48 -12.71 8.27 1.10
N TRP A 49 -13.45 7.30 0.56
CA TRP A 49 -13.46 6.99 -0.87
C TRP A 49 -13.95 8.16 -1.71
N GLU A 50 -15.07 8.79 -1.33
CA GLU A 50 -15.58 9.98 -2.00
C GLU A 50 -14.54 11.11 -2.04
N ARG A 51 -13.84 11.37 -0.93
CA ARG A 51 -12.78 12.38 -0.87
C ARG A 51 -11.60 12.05 -1.79
N ILE A 52 -11.22 10.78 -1.90
CA ILE A 52 -10.18 10.34 -2.83
C ILE A 52 -10.63 10.58 -4.29
N GLN A 53 -11.89 10.29 -4.62
CA GLN A 53 -12.45 10.59 -5.95
C GLN A 53 -12.47 12.09 -6.25
N GLN A 54 -12.62 12.93 -5.21
CA GLN A 54 -12.50 14.39 -5.29
C GLN A 54 -11.04 14.89 -5.30
N ARG A 55 -10.06 14.00 -5.52
CA ARG A 55 -8.62 14.31 -5.59
C ARG A 55 -8.04 14.95 -4.33
N ASP A 56 -8.49 14.51 -3.15
CA ASP A 56 -7.82 14.81 -1.88
C ASP A 56 -6.49 14.04 -1.81
N GLU A 57 -5.45 14.56 -2.48
CA GLU A 57 -4.14 13.90 -2.63
C GLU A 57 -3.44 13.70 -1.28
N ALA A 58 -3.59 14.65 -0.35
CA ALA A 58 -3.02 14.53 0.98
C ALA A 58 -3.66 13.39 1.78
N LEU A 59 -4.98 13.18 1.63
CA LEU A 59 -5.64 12.00 2.20
C LEU A 59 -5.14 10.72 1.54
N ALA A 60 -5.05 10.69 0.20
CA ALA A 60 -4.62 9.50 -0.52
C ALA A 60 -3.19 9.10 -0.12
N SER A 61 -2.28 10.06 -0.02
CA SER A 61 -0.89 9.85 0.40
C SER A 61 -0.80 9.31 1.83
N ASP A 62 -1.44 9.96 2.81
CA ASP A 62 -1.39 9.53 4.21
C ASP A 62 -2.00 8.13 4.41
N LEU A 63 -3.07 7.81 3.67
CA LEU A 63 -3.67 6.48 3.71
C LEU A 63 -2.81 5.42 3.02
N ALA A 64 -2.18 5.75 1.90
CA ALA A 64 -1.24 4.85 1.24
C ALA A 64 -0.07 4.51 2.17
N GLU A 65 0.53 5.51 2.81
CA GLU A 65 1.59 5.32 3.79
C GLU A 65 1.14 4.45 4.97
N ALA A 66 -0.05 4.72 5.53
CA ALA A 66 -0.62 3.94 6.62
C ALA A 66 -0.83 2.46 6.25
N ILE A 67 -1.28 2.19 5.02
CA ILE A 67 -1.43 0.84 4.48
C ILE A 67 -0.05 0.19 4.35
N LEU A 68 0.91 0.83 3.68
CA LEU A 68 2.23 0.26 3.40
C LEU A 68 3.00 -0.08 4.68
N LEU A 69 3.06 0.86 5.63
CA LEU A 69 3.75 0.66 6.92
C LEU A 69 3.11 -0.45 7.77
N SER A 70 1.83 -0.76 7.53
CA SER A 70 1.16 -1.87 8.20
C SER A 70 1.58 -3.25 7.67
N TRP A 71 2.25 -3.30 6.52
CA TRP A 71 2.58 -4.52 5.78
C TRP A 71 4.06 -4.62 5.40
N LEU A 72 4.96 -4.00 6.17
CA LEU A 72 6.41 -3.99 5.88
C LEU A 72 7.02 -5.39 5.72
N ASP A 73 6.56 -6.39 6.47
CA ASP A 73 7.11 -7.75 6.36
C ASP A 73 6.83 -8.36 4.98
N MET A 74 5.67 -8.04 4.38
CA MET A 74 5.33 -8.44 3.01
C MET A 74 6.12 -7.64 1.98
N ILE A 75 6.31 -6.34 2.23
CA ILE A 75 7.09 -5.45 1.36
C ILE A 75 8.55 -5.92 1.30
N ILE A 76 9.15 -6.24 2.44
CA ILE A 76 10.51 -6.79 2.53
C ILE A 76 10.63 -8.03 1.66
N GLU A 77 9.76 -9.02 1.86
CA GLU A 77 9.83 -10.28 1.09
C GLU A 77 9.58 -10.06 -0.41
N ALA A 78 8.69 -9.13 -0.77
CA ALA A 78 8.48 -8.77 -2.17
C ALA A 78 9.72 -8.11 -2.80
N LEU A 79 10.38 -7.19 -2.08
CA LEU A 79 11.62 -6.55 -2.55
C LEU A 79 12.77 -7.55 -2.65
N ASP A 80 12.91 -8.46 -1.67
CA ASP A 80 13.89 -9.56 -1.70
C ASP A 80 13.69 -10.45 -2.93
N LEU A 81 12.45 -10.82 -3.25
CA LEU A 81 12.12 -11.62 -4.43
C LEU A 81 12.44 -10.90 -5.75
N ILE A 82 12.20 -9.59 -5.81
CA ILE A 82 12.53 -8.75 -6.99
C ILE A 82 14.06 -8.49 -7.04
N GLY A 83 14.74 -8.58 -5.90
CA GLY A 83 16.16 -8.30 -5.75
C GLY A 83 16.49 -6.81 -5.62
N ILE A 84 15.52 -5.96 -5.25
CA ILE A 84 15.77 -4.52 -5.05
C ILE A 84 16.50 -4.32 -3.71
N PRO A 85 17.66 -3.64 -3.69
CA PRO A 85 18.33 -3.32 -2.44
C PRO A 85 17.48 -2.42 -1.52
N HIS A 86 17.32 -2.83 -0.27
CA HIS A 86 16.56 -2.07 0.72
C HIS A 86 17.10 -2.26 2.15
N THR A 87 16.67 -1.39 3.06
CA THR A 87 16.86 -1.52 4.51
C THR A 87 15.48 -1.51 5.14
N ASP A 88 15.08 -2.63 5.76
CA ASP A 88 13.78 -2.79 6.44
C ASP A 88 12.55 -2.40 5.58
N GLY A 89 12.60 -2.68 4.27
CA GLY A 89 11.54 -2.36 3.31
C GLY A 89 11.59 -0.95 2.73
N PHE A 90 12.61 -0.16 3.08
CA PHE A 90 12.83 1.19 2.55
C PHE A 90 14.05 1.21 1.62
N PHE A 91 13.95 1.94 0.52
CA PHE A 91 15.06 2.17 -0.40
C PHE A 91 15.11 3.65 -0.83
N ALA A 92 16.26 4.08 -1.34
CA ALA A 92 16.48 5.48 -1.69
C ALA A 92 15.58 5.89 -2.87
N LYS A 93 15.06 7.13 -2.83
CA LYS A 93 14.12 7.62 -3.86
C LYS A 93 14.74 7.72 -5.25
N ASP A 94 16.06 7.87 -5.30
CA ASP A 94 16.87 7.99 -6.50
C ASP A 94 17.54 6.67 -6.91
N LEU A 95 17.25 5.57 -6.21
CA LEU A 95 17.71 4.24 -6.62
C LEU A 95 17.09 3.87 -7.97
N ASP A 96 17.93 3.65 -8.97
CA ASP A 96 17.47 3.08 -10.25
C ASP A 96 17.14 1.60 -10.08
N VAL A 97 15.84 1.29 -10.09
CA VAL A 97 15.32 -0.08 -9.96
C VAL A 97 15.06 -0.74 -11.31
N SER A 98 15.28 -0.06 -12.43
CA SER A 98 14.93 -0.54 -13.78
C SER A 98 15.61 -1.87 -14.12
N ALA A 99 16.81 -2.10 -13.56
CA ALA A 99 17.53 -3.35 -13.72
C ALA A 99 16.82 -4.56 -13.08
N HIS A 100 15.99 -4.33 -12.06
CA HIS A 100 15.26 -5.33 -11.27
C HIS A 100 13.82 -5.53 -11.76
N LEU A 101 13.17 -4.46 -12.25
CA LEU A 101 11.77 -4.47 -12.69
C LEU A 101 11.61 -4.97 -14.15
N LYS A 102 12.02 -6.20 -14.41
CA LYS A 102 12.00 -6.83 -15.75
C LYS A 102 10.98 -7.97 -15.84
N ASP A 103 10.71 -8.46 -17.05
CA ASP A 103 10.08 -9.76 -17.31
C ASP A 103 8.84 -10.08 -16.45
N GLU A 104 7.75 -9.32 -16.62
CA GLU A 104 6.48 -9.52 -15.89
C GLU A 104 6.64 -9.60 -14.36
N TRP A 105 7.61 -8.87 -13.79
CA TRP A 105 7.93 -8.90 -12.36
C TRP A 105 6.71 -8.81 -11.45
N GLN A 106 5.72 -7.96 -11.76
CA GLN A 106 4.50 -7.83 -10.95
C GLN A 106 3.72 -9.15 -10.87
N ALA A 107 3.57 -9.86 -11.99
CA ALA A 107 2.86 -11.14 -12.04
C ALA A 107 3.64 -12.22 -11.27
N LYS A 108 4.95 -12.31 -11.49
CA LYS A 108 5.82 -13.29 -10.80
C LYS A 108 5.83 -13.08 -9.28
N THR A 109 6.02 -11.84 -8.82
CA THR A 109 5.99 -11.52 -7.39
C THR A 109 4.60 -11.76 -6.79
N TYR A 110 3.55 -11.42 -7.54
CA TYR A 110 2.18 -11.70 -7.09
C TYR A 110 1.92 -13.19 -6.91
N ASP A 111 2.26 -14.01 -7.90
CA ASP A 111 2.04 -15.46 -7.85
C ASP A 111 2.83 -16.15 -6.75
N ALA A 112 4.06 -15.69 -6.48
CA ALA A 112 4.89 -16.21 -5.40
C ALA A 112 4.29 -15.94 -4.01
N LEU A 113 3.62 -14.80 -3.81
CA LEU A 113 3.22 -14.32 -2.48
C LEU A 113 1.72 -14.36 -2.19
N LYS A 114 0.85 -14.50 -3.21
CA LYS A 114 -0.62 -14.42 -3.06
C LYS A 114 -1.25 -15.42 -2.09
N ASN A 115 -0.58 -16.55 -1.83
CA ASN A 115 -1.05 -17.57 -0.88
C ASN A 115 -0.61 -17.29 0.57
N LYS A 116 0.40 -16.43 0.76
CA LYS A 116 0.97 -16.09 2.07
C LYS A 116 0.39 -14.78 2.61
N TYR A 117 0.07 -13.85 1.72
CA TYR A 117 -0.38 -12.50 2.08
C TYR A 117 -1.69 -12.13 1.39
N PRO A 118 -2.48 -11.19 1.94
CA PRO A 118 -3.75 -10.80 1.34
C PRO A 118 -3.58 -10.26 -0.09
N PRO A 119 -4.27 -10.84 -1.08
CA PRO A 119 -4.16 -10.44 -2.49
C PRO A 119 -4.35 -8.94 -2.74
N VAL A 120 -5.30 -8.30 -2.03
CA VAL A 120 -5.58 -6.86 -2.19
C VAL A 120 -4.40 -5.98 -1.77
N VAL A 121 -3.70 -6.36 -0.69
CA VAL A 121 -2.56 -5.58 -0.16
C VAL A 121 -1.37 -5.78 -1.09
N LEU A 122 -1.17 -7.01 -1.57
CA LEU A 122 -0.10 -7.31 -2.52
C LEU A 122 -0.28 -6.51 -3.81
N ARG A 123 -1.48 -6.55 -4.39
CA ARG A 123 -1.81 -5.77 -5.59
C ARG A 123 -1.66 -4.27 -5.35
N PHE A 124 -2.03 -3.77 -4.17
CA PHE A 124 -1.83 -2.36 -3.81
C PHE A 124 -0.34 -2.00 -3.80
N TYR A 125 0.48 -2.80 -3.12
CA TYR A 125 1.92 -2.56 -3.04
C TYR A 125 2.61 -2.62 -4.42
N LEU A 126 2.35 -3.66 -5.23
CA LEU A 126 2.98 -3.81 -6.53
C LEU A 126 2.62 -2.67 -7.50
N ASN A 127 1.39 -2.17 -7.44
CA ASN A 127 0.99 -0.99 -8.20
C ASN A 127 1.64 0.28 -7.65
N HIS A 128 1.69 0.43 -6.33
CA HIS A 128 2.38 1.56 -5.70
C HIS A 128 3.85 1.62 -6.10
N LEU A 129 4.56 0.48 -6.05
CA LEU A 129 5.96 0.37 -6.44
C LEU A 129 6.16 0.72 -7.92
N ALA A 130 5.31 0.22 -8.82
CA ALA A 130 5.40 0.54 -10.24
C ALA A 130 5.20 2.04 -10.50
N ILE A 131 4.19 2.66 -9.88
CA ILE A 131 3.92 4.10 -10.03
C ILE A 131 5.07 4.93 -9.46
N SER A 132 5.55 4.62 -8.25
CA SER A 132 6.59 5.42 -7.57
C SER A 132 7.95 5.34 -8.26
N THR A 133 8.18 4.30 -9.07
CA THR A 133 9.42 4.07 -9.82
C THR A 133 9.30 4.42 -11.30
N GLY A 134 8.16 4.96 -11.75
CA GLY A 134 7.95 5.34 -13.15
C GLY A 134 7.65 4.18 -14.11
N HIS A 135 7.43 2.97 -13.60
CA HIS A 135 7.13 1.75 -14.37
C HIS A 135 5.63 1.40 -14.39
N GLY A 136 4.77 2.26 -13.84
CA GLY A 136 3.33 2.03 -13.67
C GLY A 136 2.44 2.67 -14.73
N ALA A 137 2.74 2.46 -16.02
CA ALA A 137 1.93 3.02 -17.12
C ALA A 137 0.49 2.48 -17.12
N GLU A 138 0.31 1.21 -16.74
CA GLU A 138 -0.99 0.57 -16.53
C GLU A 138 -1.05 -0.04 -15.14
N LEU A 139 -2.25 -0.07 -14.54
CA LEU A 139 -2.44 -0.74 -13.25
C LEU A 139 -2.45 -2.25 -13.43
N PHE A 140 -1.52 -2.91 -12.76
CA PHE A 140 -1.46 -4.36 -12.68
C PHE A 140 -2.75 -4.93 -12.10
N THR A 141 -3.28 -5.91 -12.83
CA THR A 141 -4.47 -6.68 -12.49
C THR A 141 -4.11 -8.15 -12.69
N PRO A 142 -4.04 -8.96 -11.62
CA PRO A 142 -3.72 -10.38 -11.75
C PRO A 142 -4.71 -11.08 -12.68
N ALA A 143 -4.23 -12.09 -13.41
CA ALA A 143 -5.11 -13.00 -14.14
C ALA A 143 -6.07 -13.70 -13.16
N ALA A 144 -7.33 -13.87 -13.60
CA ALA A 144 -8.40 -14.47 -12.81
C ALA A 144 -8.18 -15.98 -12.59
#